data_AF-A0A2E6I981-F1
#
_entry.id   AF-A0A2E6I981-F1
#
_cell.length_a   1.000
_cell.length_b   1.000
_cell.length_c   1.000
_cell.angle_alpha   90.00
_cell.angle_beta   90.00
_cell.angle_gamma   90.00
#
_symmetry.space_group_name_H-M   'P 1'
#
loop_
_entity.id
_entity.type
_entity.pdbx_description
1 polymer ?
#
loop_
_entity_poly.entity_id
_entity_poly.type
_entity_poly.pdbx_seq_one_letter_code
_entity_poly.pdbx_strand_id
1 'polypeptide(L)'
;MEQFTDDTTLEYFMENKEKFILPVDETPTDQQVLGLLNSAAVTMTFWNGDVDGIEFDLESLKFMQNNPHHIEGPVVNHVALMLYRLRFMEDQIDAREYEILERAMFWSDIGKLATAKPSPKKAWDDGTPHTTCYGHAEKSAQILDEAVFEIQPNGYNSRSTAPWWYGPVRWLVAEHMNAHSLEEQTAKGKTAMPDFLAPQVEGLEPWEWPEFDELDIPHVMSLGKKTYNWIKRNHKLLIIKQKCDEDGRISDLSFSL
;
A
#
# COMPACT_ATOMS: atom_id res chain seq x y z
N MET A 1 -2.24 -31.94 20.64
CA MET A 1 -1.70 -31.22 19.47
C MET A 1 -0.72 -30.22 20.02
N GLU A 2 0.55 -30.61 20.04
CA GLU A 2 1.65 -29.72 20.44
C GLU A 2 1.85 -28.69 19.33
N GLN A 3 1.80 -27.41 19.69
CA GLN A 3 2.20 -26.30 18.84
C GLN A 3 3.71 -26.34 18.68
N PHE A 4 4.17 -26.69 17.47
CA PHE A 4 5.52 -26.39 17.02
C PHE A 4 5.57 -24.92 16.60
N THR A 5 5.83 -24.02 17.54
CA THR A 5 6.41 -22.72 17.22
C THR A 5 7.93 -22.89 17.27
N ASP A 6 8.48 -23.46 16.20
CA ASP A 6 9.91 -23.67 16.07
C ASP A 6 10.52 -22.47 15.34
N ASP A 7 11.37 -21.72 16.04
CA ASP A 7 12.14 -20.57 15.52
C ASP A 7 12.91 -20.92 14.24
N THR A 8 13.23 -22.20 14.03
CA THR A 8 13.91 -22.69 12.81
C THR A 8 13.05 -22.58 11.55
N THR A 9 11.72 -22.58 11.66
CA THR A 9 10.82 -22.40 10.50
C THR A 9 10.94 -20.97 9.97
N LEU A 10 11.09 -19.99 10.87
CA LEU A 10 11.19 -18.58 10.53
C LEU A 10 12.53 -18.24 9.87
N GLU A 11 13.63 -18.75 10.41
CA GLU A 11 14.97 -18.62 9.81
C GLU A 11 15.06 -19.32 8.45
N TYR A 12 14.45 -20.51 8.31
CA TYR A 12 14.37 -21.21 7.03
C TYR A 12 13.56 -20.45 5.97
N PHE A 13 12.48 -19.79 6.36
CA PHE A 13 11.77 -18.89 5.44
C PHE A 13 12.64 -17.68 5.07
N MET A 14 13.40 -17.11 6.01
CA MET A 14 14.27 -15.96 5.76
C MET A 14 15.46 -16.27 4.84
N GLU A 15 16.15 -17.41 5.03
CA GLU A 15 17.22 -17.84 4.11
C GLU A 15 16.71 -18.17 2.70
N ASN A 16 15.43 -18.55 2.55
CA ASN A 16 14.84 -18.82 1.24
C ASN A 16 14.15 -17.61 0.60
N LYS A 17 13.85 -16.53 1.35
CA LYS A 17 13.28 -15.28 0.80
C LYS A 17 14.13 -14.70 -0.32
N GLU A 18 15.47 -14.73 -0.19
CA GLU A 18 16.41 -14.29 -1.23
C GLU A 18 16.32 -15.12 -2.53
N LYS A 19 15.82 -16.36 -2.48
CA LYS A 19 15.70 -17.24 -3.65
C LYS A 19 14.39 -17.08 -4.41
N PHE A 20 13.36 -16.48 -3.81
CA PHE A 20 12.04 -16.31 -4.44
C PHE A 20 11.84 -14.92 -5.08
N ILE A 21 12.61 -13.92 -4.67
CA ILE A 21 12.54 -12.56 -5.22
C ILE A 21 13.27 -12.54 -6.56
N LEU A 22 12.72 -11.80 -7.53
CA LEU A 22 13.29 -11.73 -8.87
C LEU A 22 14.61 -10.93 -8.86
N PRO A 23 15.53 -11.17 -9.82
CA PRO A 23 16.76 -10.39 -9.92
C PRO A 23 16.47 -8.88 -9.97
N VAL A 24 17.29 -8.12 -9.26
CA VAL A 24 17.15 -6.66 -9.10
C VAL A 24 17.51 -5.91 -10.38
N ASP A 25 18.30 -6.49 -11.27
CA ASP A 25 18.91 -5.86 -12.44
C ASP A 25 18.25 -6.27 -13.77
N GLU A 26 17.19 -7.09 -13.72
CA GLU A 26 16.50 -7.59 -14.90
C GLU A 26 15.03 -7.18 -14.92
N THR A 27 14.52 -6.80 -16.10
CA THR A 27 13.08 -6.64 -16.30
C THR A 27 12.42 -8.02 -16.31
N PRO A 28 11.49 -8.33 -15.38
CA PRO A 28 10.91 -9.66 -15.31
C PRO A 28 9.86 -9.91 -16.40
N THR A 29 9.72 -11.16 -16.82
CA THR A 29 8.65 -11.61 -17.72
C THR A 29 7.29 -11.63 -17.00
N ASP A 30 6.18 -11.59 -17.76
CA ASP A 30 4.83 -11.71 -17.19
C ASP A 30 4.66 -12.96 -16.33
N GLN A 31 5.20 -14.09 -16.78
CA GLN A 31 5.11 -15.35 -16.05
C GLN A 31 5.87 -15.29 -14.71
N GLN A 32 7.02 -14.61 -14.66
CA GLN A 32 7.76 -14.38 -13.44
C GLN A 32 7.01 -13.47 -12.47
N VAL A 33 6.42 -12.37 -12.97
CA VAL A 33 5.59 -11.45 -12.17
C VAL A 33 4.40 -12.19 -11.56
N LEU A 34 3.63 -12.89 -12.38
CA LEU A 34 2.44 -13.65 -11.93
C LEU A 34 2.82 -14.78 -10.97
N GLY A 35 3.93 -15.49 -11.22
CA GLY A 35 4.42 -16.54 -10.34
C GLY A 35 4.82 -16.01 -8.97
N LEU A 36 5.53 -14.88 -8.92
CA LEU A 36 5.94 -14.23 -7.68
C LEU A 36 4.72 -13.73 -6.88
N LEU A 37 3.78 -13.03 -7.52
CA LEU A 37 2.59 -12.52 -6.86
C LEU A 37 1.71 -13.65 -6.29
N ASN A 38 1.46 -14.72 -7.05
CA ASN A 38 0.69 -15.87 -6.56
C ASN A 38 1.43 -16.64 -5.44
N SER A 39 2.76 -16.58 -5.40
CA SER A 39 3.54 -17.16 -4.30
C SER A 39 3.50 -16.30 -3.04
N ALA A 40 3.42 -14.97 -3.19
CA ALA A 40 3.48 -14.01 -2.10
C ALA A 40 2.11 -13.67 -1.49
N ALA A 41 1.05 -13.61 -2.30
CA ALA A 41 -0.31 -13.40 -1.82
C ALA A 41 -0.90 -14.67 -1.17
N VAL A 42 -1.92 -14.49 -0.36
CA VAL A 42 -2.66 -15.54 0.36
C VAL A 42 -4.14 -15.53 -0.05
N THR A 43 -4.73 -14.35 -0.23
CA THR A 43 -6.17 -14.15 -0.48
C THR A 43 -6.49 -13.65 -1.89
N MET A 44 -5.48 -13.20 -2.64
CA MET A 44 -5.60 -12.73 -4.02
C MET A 44 -5.09 -13.79 -4.99
N THR A 45 -5.76 -13.94 -6.14
CA THR A 45 -5.30 -14.80 -7.23
C THR A 45 -5.03 -13.97 -8.48
N PHE A 46 -3.85 -14.17 -9.08
CA PHE A 46 -3.42 -13.42 -10.26
C PHE A 46 -3.38 -14.32 -11.49
N TRP A 47 -3.99 -13.86 -12.59
CA TRP A 47 -4.02 -14.61 -13.84
C TRP A 47 -4.07 -13.68 -15.05
N ASN A 48 -3.06 -13.73 -15.92
CA ASN A 48 -3.06 -13.01 -17.22
C ASN A 48 -3.49 -11.53 -17.16
N GLY A 49 -2.97 -10.75 -16.20
CA GLY A 49 -3.33 -9.33 -16.05
C GLY A 49 -4.67 -9.11 -15.35
N ASP A 50 -5.20 -10.12 -14.68
CA ASP A 50 -6.39 -10.05 -13.84
C ASP A 50 -6.03 -10.38 -12.39
N VAL A 51 -6.66 -9.68 -11.45
CA VAL A 51 -6.66 -10.03 -10.03
C VAL A 51 -8.08 -9.99 -9.48
N ASP A 52 -8.54 -11.13 -8.97
CA ASP A 52 -9.91 -11.30 -8.45
C ASP A 52 -11.02 -10.86 -9.43
N GLY A 53 -10.81 -11.01 -10.74
CA GLY A 53 -11.76 -10.58 -11.77
C GLY A 53 -11.67 -9.10 -12.15
N ILE A 54 -10.60 -8.41 -11.75
CA ILE A 54 -10.31 -7.01 -12.08
C ILE A 54 -9.02 -6.94 -12.91
N GLU A 55 -9.12 -6.36 -14.10
CA GLU A 55 -7.95 -6.16 -14.97
C GLU A 55 -6.96 -5.15 -14.38
N PHE A 56 -5.67 -5.40 -14.59
CA PHE A 56 -4.58 -4.52 -14.21
C PHE A 56 -3.42 -4.61 -15.21
N ASP A 57 -2.62 -3.55 -15.28
CA ASP A 57 -1.45 -3.49 -16.15
C ASP A 57 -0.22 -4.15 -15.52
N LEU A 58 0.28 -5.23 -16.13
CA LEU A 58 1.50 -5.91 -15.72
C LEU A 58 2.76 -5.07 -15.93
N GLU A 59 2.78 -4.15 -16.90
CA GLU A 59 3.97 -3.31 -17.17
C GLU A 59 4.28 -2.39 -16.00
N SER A 60 3.25 -1.89 -15.32
CA SER A 60 3.40 -1.09 -14.11
C SER A 60 4.18 -1.80 -13.00
N LEU A 61 4.09 -3.12 -12.90
CA LEU A 61 4.82 -3.93 -11.92
C LEU A 61 6.27 -4.24 -12.32
N LYS A 62 6.57 -4.20 -13.62
CA LYS A 62 7.93 -4.40 -14.17
C LYS A 62 8.79 -3.14 -14.10
N PHE A 63 8.20 -2.01 -13.72
CA PHE A 63 8.88 -0.74 -13.64
C PHE A 63 10.06 -0.79 -12.65
N MET A 64 11.26 -0.50 -13.16
CA MET A 64 12.50 -0.47 -12.38
C MET A 64 12.59 0.79 -11.51
N GLN A 65 12.62 0.61 -10.20
CA GLN A 65 12.71 1.71 -9.26
C GLN A 65 14.16 2.17 -9.10
N ASN A 66 14.54 3.23 -9.81
CA ASN A 66 15.92 3.70 -9.83
C ASN A 66 16.21 4.72 -8.71
N ASN A 67 16.20 4.30 -7.43
CA ASN A 67 16.65 5.15 -6.32
C ASN A 67 17.12 4.35 -5.09
N PRO A 68 17.90 4.94 -4.17
CA PRO A 68 18.48 4.25 -3.01
C PRO A 68 17.47 3.65 -2.01
N HIS A 69 16.21 4.05 -2.07
CA HIS A 69 15.17 3.52 -1.16
C HIS A 69 14.50 2.26 -1.70
N HIS A 70 14.81 1.89 -2.95
CA HIS A 70 14.17 0.79 -3.66
C HIS A 70 15.20 -0.03 -4.44
N ILE A 71 16.22 -0.51 -3.73
CA ILE A 71 17.26 -1.36 -4.32
C ILE A 71 16.78 -2.80 -4.54
N GLU A 72 15.55 -3.13 -4.18
CA GLU A 72 14.88 -4.38 -4.53
C GLU A 72 14.49 -4.48 -6.01
N GLY A 73 14.66 -3.41 -6.80
CA GLY A 73 14.55 -3.45 -8.26
C GLY A 73 13.14 -3.13 -8.78
N PRO A 74 12.48 -4.01 -9.54
CA PRO A 74 11.16 -3.75 -10.10
C PRO A 74 10.08 -3.64 -9.01
N VAL A 75 9.02 -2.87 -9.26
CA VAL A 75 7.88 -2.67 -8.33
C VAL A 75 7.31 -3.98 -7.80
N VAL A 76 7.25 -5.04 -8.62
CA VAL A 76 6.76 -6.36 -8.19
C VAL A 76 7.54 -6.93 -7.01
N ASN A 77 8.86 -6.68 -6.92
CA ASN A 77 9.68 -7.17 -5.82
C ASN A 77 9.31 -6.47 -4.51
N HIS A 78 9.12 -5.15 -4.56
CA HIS A 78 8.67 -4.37 -3.41
C HIS A 78 7.29 -4.84 -2.92
N VAL A 79 6.34 -5.00 -3.84
CA VAL A 79 5.00 -5.53 -3.52
C VAL A 79 5.11 -6.91 -2.88
N ALA A 80 5.85 -7.84 -3.48
CA ALA A 80 6.01 -9.20 -2.96
C ALA A 80 6.64 -9.22 -1.56
N LEU A 81 7.65 -8.38 -1.31
CA LEU A 81 8.26 -8.24 0.01
C LEU A 81 7.26 -7.76 1.07
N MET A 82 6.45 -6.74 0.75
CA MET A 82 5.37 -6.28 1.63
C MET A 82 4.36 -7.40 1.91
N LEU A 83 3.95 -8.16 0.90
CA LEU A 83 3.02 -9.28 1.03
C LEU A 83 3.57 -10.41 1.91
N TYR A 84 4.85 -10.78 1.74
CA TYR A 84 5.50 -11.73 2.63
C TYR A 84 5.59 -11.20 4.07
N ARG A 85 5.78 -9.89 4.25
CA ARG A 85 5.79 -9.28 5.58
C ARG A 85 4.43 -9.32 6.26
N LEU A 86 3.35 -9.10 5.51
CA LEU A 86 1.98 -9.12 6.02
C LEU A 86 1.63 -10.45 6.70
N ARG A 87 2.16 -11.58 6.22
CA ARG A 87 1.97 -12.92 6.81
C ARG A 87 2.45 -13.03 8.27
N PHE A 88 3.38 -12.17 8.69
CA PHE A 88 3.85 -12.12 10.08
C PHE A 88 3.01 -11.21 10.98
N MET A 89 1.96 -10.60 10.43
CA MET A 89 1.04 -9.73 11.18
C MET A 89 -0.32 -10.41 11.43
N GLU A 90 -0.49 -11.69 11.06
CA GLU A 90 -1.75 -12.45 11.19
C GLU A 90 -2.30 -12.50 12.63
N ASP A 91 -1.45 -12.36 13.64
CA ASP A 91 -1.85 -12.31 15.05
C ASP A 91 -2.41 -10.93 15.48
N GLN A 92 -2.13 -9.89 14.71
CA GLN A 92 -2.52 -8.50 14.98
C GLN A 92 -3.75 -8.06 14.19
N ILE A 93 -4.19 -8.81 13.18
CA ILE A 93 -5.30 -8.47 12.29
C ILE A 93 -6.25 -9.65 12.12
N ASP A 94 -7.53 -9.36 11.90
CA ASP A 94 -8.47 -10.40 11.49
C ASP A 94 -8.37 -10.72 9.99
N ALA A 95 -9.07 -11.77 9.54
CA ALA A 95 -9.04 -12.20 8.14
C ALA A 95 -9.52 -11.12 7.16
N ARG A 96 -10.50 -10.29 7.57
CA ARG A 96 -11.05 -9.24 6.73
C ARG A 96 -10.06 -8.08 6.60
N GLU A 97 -9.42 -7.71 7.71
CA GLU A 97 -8.33 -6.73 7.74
C GLU A 97 -7.13 -7.19 6.91
N TYR A 98 -6.78 -8.49 6.96
CA TYR A 98 -5.74 -9.09 6.13
C TYR A 98 -6.07 -8.94 4.64
N GLU A 99 -7.28 -9.32 4.22
CA GLU A 99 -7.75 -9.20 2.82
C GLU A 99 -7.70 -7.76 2.30
N ILE A 100 -8.03 -6.78 3.15
CA ILE A 100 -7.93 -5.35 2.85
C ILE A 100 -6.47 -4.94 2.68
N LEU A 101 -5.61 -5.30 3.63
CA LEU A 101 -4.21 -4.92 3.62
C LEU A 101 -3.49 -5.49 2.39
N GLU A 102 -3.69 -6.78 2.12
CA GLU A 102 -3.08 -7.47 0.98
C GLU A 102 -3.40 -6.76 -0.35
N ARG A 103 -4.68 -6.46 -0.59
CA ARG A 103 -5.12 -5.70 -1.77
C ARG A 103 -4.54 -4.29 -1.79
N ALA A 104 -4.53 -3.60 -0.67
CA ALA A 104 -3.96 -2.26 -0.58
C ALA A 104 -2.46 -2.25 -0.91
N MET A 105 -1.69 -3.25 -0.50
CA MET A 105 -0.27 -3.37 -0.83
C MET A 105 -0.05 -3.51 -2.32
N PHE A 106 -0.78 -4.43 -2.97
CA PHE A 106 -0.72 -4.63 -4.41
C PHE A 106 -1.04 -3.34 -5.20
N TRP A 107 -2.14 -2.66 -4.86
CA TRP A 107 -2.60 -1.50 -5.62
C TRP A 107 -1.82 -0.20 -5.33
N SER A 108 -1.03 -0.11 -4.25
CA SER A 108 -0.46 1.18 -3.80
C SER A 108 0.54 1.80 -4.77
N ASP A 109 1.31 0.96 -5.47
CA ASP A 109 2.47 1.40 -6.24
C ASP A 109 2.32 1.26 -7.75
N ILE A 110 1.14 0.82 -8.22
CA ILE A 110 0.87 0.64 -9.65
C ILE A 110 0.97 1.96 -10.44
N GLY A 111 0.72 3.11 -9.80
CA GLY A 111 0.87 4.44 -10.39
C GLY A 111 2.32 4.94 -10.55
N LYS A 112 3.34 4.18 -10.10
CA LYS A 112 4.75 4.60 -10.19
C LYS A 112 5.22 4.78 -11.63
N LEU A 113 4.89 3.86 -12.52
CA LEU A 113 5.25 3.94 -13.94
C LEU A 113 4.68 5.22 -14.59
N ALA A 114 3.40 5.49 -14.37
CA ALA A 114 2.70 6.64 -14.95
C ALA A 114 3.20 8.01 -14.43
N THR A 115 3.87 8.03 -13.27
CA THR A 115 4.35 9.26 -12.62
C THR A 115 5.87 9.39 -12.60
N ALA A 116 6.59 8.40 -13.15
CA ALA A 116 8.04 8.32 -13.16
C ALA A 116 8.66 9.50 -13.93
N LYS A 117 9.60 10.20 -13.29
CA LYS A 117 10.38 11.30 -13.88
C LYS A 117 11.81 11.27 -13.39
N PRO A 118 12.80 11.63 -14.23
CA PRO A 118 14.17 11.86 -13.77
C PRO A 118 14.21 12.94 -12.69
N SER A 119 14.96 12.67 -11.62
CA SER A 119 15.19 13.61 -10.54
C SER A 119 16.06 14.77 -11.04
N PRO A 120 15.63 16.03 -10.88
CA PRO A 120 16.46 17.18 -11.22
C PRO A 120 17.55 17.48 -10.17
N LYS A 121 17.58 16.74 -9.05
CA LYS A 121 18.41 17.06 -7.88
C LYS A 121 19.34 15.93 -7.42
N LYS A 122 19.08 14.70 -7.86
CA LYS A 122 19.80 13.50 -7.38
C LYS A 122 20.15 12.61 -8.57
N ALA A 123 21.38 12.14 -8.59
CA ALA A 123 21.90 11.20 -9.57
C ALA A 123 22.88 10.26 -8.86
N TRP A 124 23.10 9.10 -9.47
CA TRP A 124 24.14 8.16 -9.08
C TRP A 124 25.54 8.72 -9.42
N ASP A 125 26.58 8.05 -8.93
CA ASP A 125 27.98 8.46 -9.16
C ASP A 125 28.38 8.46 -10.65
N ASP A 126 27.70 7.65 -11.46
CA ASP A 126 27.86 7.61 -12.93
C ASP A 126 27.13 8.74 -13.68
N GLY A 127 26.40 9.59 -12.95
CA GLY A 127 25.62 10.70 -13.48
C GLY A 127 24.18 10.34 -13.90
N THR A 128 23.78 9.08 -13.80
CA THR A 128 22.41 8.64 -14.11
C THR A 128 21.43 9.24 -13.10
N PRO A 129 20.39 9.99 -13.53
CA PRO A 129 19.45 10.59 -12.60
C PRO A 129 18.62 9.53 -11.88
N HIS A 130 18.39 9.72 -10.58
CA HIS A 130 17.43 8.89 -9.84
C HIS A 130 16.03 9.07 -10.44
N THR A 131 15.16 8.09 -10.29
CA THR A 131 13.75 8.23 -10.66
C THR A 131 12.92 8.71 -9.46
N THR A 132 12.01 9.66 -9.73
CA THR A 132 11.01 10.16 -8.79
C THR A 132 9.61 9.85 -9.29
N CYS A 133 8.70 9.49 -8.38
CA CYS A 133 7.30 9.16 -8.70
C CYS A 133 6.36 10.01 -7.83
N TYR A 134 6.51 11.34 -7.86
CA TYR A 134 5.64 12.22 -7.07
C TYR A 134 4.19 12.11 -7.54
N GLY A 135 3.26 11.92 -6.60
CA GLY A 135 1.84 11.75 -6.89
C GLY A 135 1.42 10.33 -7.25
N HIS A 136 2.31 9.33 -7.15
CA HIS A 136 1.94 7.94 -7.48
C HIS A 136 0.80 7.42 -6.62
N ALA A 137 0.68 7.77 -5.33
CA ALA A 137 -0.43 7.33 -4.49
C ALA A 137 -1.81 7.76 -5.04
N GLU A 138 -1.92 9.03 -5.47
CA GLU A 138 -3.14 9.54 -6.11
C GLU A 138 -3.38 8.85 -7.44
N LYS A 139 -2.34 8.66 -8.27
CA LYS A 139 -2.48 7.97 -9.55
C LYS A 139 -2.85 6.49 -9.38
N SER A 140 -2.30 5.81 -8.38
CA SER A 140 -2.63 4.43 -8.03
C SER A 140 -4.10 4.31 -7.60
N ALA A 141 -4.60 5.25 -6.79
CA ALA A 141 -6.02 5.29 -6.44
C ALA A 141 -6.90 5.53 -7.68
N GLN A 142 -6.49 6.39 -8.61
CA GLN A 142 -7.21 6.60 -9.87
C GLN A 142 -7.22 5.34 -10.74
N ILE A 143 -6.10 4.61 -10.85
CA ILE A 143 -6.03 3.35 -11.59
C ILE A 143 -6.96 2.30 -10.97
N LEU A 144 -7.00 2.22 -9.63
CA LEU A 144 -7.95 1.35 -8.93
C LEU A 144 -9.41 1.76 -9.18
N ASP A 145 -9.71 3.07 -9.12
CA ASP A 145 -11.05 3.60 -9.43
C ASP A 145 -11.45 3.22 -10.87
N GLU A 146 -10.55 3.37 -11.83
CA GLU A 146 -10.72 3.00 -13.24
C GLU A 146 -10.96 1.50 -13.40
N ALA A 147 -10.13 0.65 -12.77
CA ALA A 147 -10.25 -0.80 -12.88
C ALA A 147 -11.53 -1.37 -12.24
N VAL A 148 -11.93 -0.82 -11.09
CA VAL A 148 -13.14 -1.28 -10.37
C VAL A 148 -14.43 -0.79 -11.04
N PHE A 149 -14.39 0.38 -11.67
CA PHE A 149 -15.57 1.00 -12.30
C PHE A 149 -15.48 1.09 -13.81
N GLU A 150 -14.60 0.31 -14.44
CA GLU A 150 -14.36 0.43 -15.87
C GLU A 150 -15.68 0.28 -16.64
N ILE A 151 -15.86 1.18 -17.60
CA ILE A 151 -17.04 1.27 -18.46
C ILE A 151 -17.12 -0.05 -19.23
N GLN A 152 -18.01 -0.95 -18.82
CA GLN A 152 -18.36 -2.09 -19.67
C GLN A 152 -18.70 -1.55 -21.08
N PRO A 153 -18.37 -2.26 -22.18
CA PRO A 153 -18.66 -1.85 -23.56
C PRO A 153 -20.12 -1.45 -23.84
N ASN A 154 -21.01 -1.73 -22.88
CA ASN A 154 -22.45 -1.53 -22.91
C ASN A 154 -22.92 -0.32 -22.06
N GLY A 155 -22.01 0.50 -21.53
CA GLY A 155 -22.34 1.81 -20.95
C GLY A 155 -22.96 1.82 -19.55
N TYR A 156 -22.87 0.73 -18.77
CA TYR A 156 -23.28 0.75 -17.37
C TYR A 156 -22.08 0.98 -16.45
N ASN A 157 -21.82 2.25 -16.12
CA ASN A 157 -21.11 2.61 -14.90
C ASN A 157 -22.09 2.53 -13.75
N SER A 158 -22.00 1.54 -12.88
CA SER A 158 -22.66 1.65 -11.59
C SER A 158 -21.64 1.55 -10.46
N ARG A 159 -21.41 2.69 -9.79
CA ARG A 159 -20.86 2.74 -8.42
C ARG A 159 -21.65 1.88 -7.42
N SER A 160 -22.76 1.28 -7.83
CA SER A 160 -23.66 0.48 -6.98
C SER A 160 -23.20 -0.95 -6.73
N THR A 161 -22.10 -1.42 -7.31
CA THR A 161 -21.58 -2.79 -7.10
C THR A 161 -20.07 -2.82 -6.85
N ALA A 162 -19.52 -1.77 -6.23
CA ALA A 162 -18.13 -1.83 -5.76
C ALA A 162 -17.96 -3.03 -4.80
N PRO A 163 -16.85 -3.79 -4.89
CA PRO A 163 -16.56 -4.83 -3.91
C PRO A 163 -16.55 -4.24 -2.49
N TRP A 164 -16.93 -5.05 -1.49
CA TRP A 164 -17.01 -4.60 -0.10
C TRP A 164 -15.67 -4.04 0.43
N TRP A 165 -14.55 -4.49 -0.14
CA TRP A 165 -13.20 -4.07 0.23
C TRP A 165 -12.75 -2.77 -0.46
N TYR A 166 -13.47 -2.29 -1.48
CA TYR A 166 -13.02 -1.17 -2.31
C TYR A 166 -12.79 0.11 -1.51
N GLY A 167 -13.76 0.52 -0.68
CA GLY A 167 -13.66 1.72 0.16
C GLY A 167 -12.38 1.76 1.01
N PRO A 168 -12.14 0.74 1.88
CA PRO A 168 -10.93 0.70 2.69
C PRO A 168 -9.64 0.59 1.87
N VAL A 169 -9.59 -0.26 0.83
CA VAL A 169 -8.40 -0.43 -0.01
C VAL A 169 -8.04 0.89 -0.71
N ARG A 170 -9.01 1.55 -1.33
CA ARG A 170 -8.81 2.83 -2.01
C ARG A 170 -8.29 3.91 -1.07
N TRP A 171 -8.82 3.98 0.15
CA TRP A 171 -8.34 4.93 1.16
C TRP A 171 -6.90 4.65 1.58
N LEU A 172 -6.56 3.39 1.85
CA LEU A 172 -5.19 2.98 2.19
C LEU A 172 -4.20 3.29 1.05
N VAL A 173 -4.59 3.03 -0.20
CA VAL A 173 -3.78 3.35 -1.39
C VAL A 173 -3.56 4.85 -1.51
N ALA A 174 -4.58 5.68 -1.35
CA ALA A 174 -4.45 7.13 -1.48
C ALA A 174 -3.60 7.75 -0.35
N GLU A 175 -3.64 7.18 0.86
CA GLU A 175 -3.03 7.78 2.05
C GLU A 175 -1.66 7.21 2.42
N HIS A 176 -1.19 6.14 1.76
CA HIS A 176 0.03 5.45 2.19
C HIS A 176 1.28 6.36 2.23
N MET A 177 1.44 7.28 1.28
CA MET A 177 2.59 8.21 1.31
C MET A 177 2.54 9.20 2.48
N ASN A 178 1.36 9.51 3.00
CA ASN A 178 1.22 10.38 4.17
C ASN A 178 1.53 9.62 5.48
N ALA A 179 1.41 8.28 5.47
CA ALA A 179 1.67 7.45 6.64
C ALA A 179 3.12 7.52 7.12
N HIS A 180 4.09 7.74 6.23
CA HIS A 180 5.50 8.01 6.57
C HIS A 180 5.71 9.16 7.58
N SER A 181 4.77 10.11 7.67
CA SER A 181 4.85 11.24 8.61
C SER A 181 3.91 11.09 9.81
N LEU A 182 3.20 9.96 9.93
CA LEU A 182 2.16 9.78 10.95
C LEU A 182 2.73 9.75 12.36
N GLU A 183 3.85 9.04 12.58
CA GLU A 183 4.54 9.00 13.88
C GLU A 183 4.98 10.41 14.31
N GLU A 184 5.61 11.17 13.40
CA GLU A 184 6.03 12.55 13.64
C GLU A 184 4.83 13.44 13.98
N GLN A 185 3.72 13.33 13.25
CA GLN A 185 2.54 14.14 13.53
C GLN A 185 1.84 13.73 14.85
N THR A 186 1.91 12.45 15.22
CA THR A 186 1.40 11.95 16.51
C THR A 186 2.22 12.50 17.67
N ALA A 187 3.56 12.49 17.57
CA ALA A 187 4.44 13.11 18.56
C ALA A 187 4.18 14.63 18.71
N LYS A 188 3.71 15.28 17.63
CA LYS A 188 3.28 16.69 17.64
C LYS A 188 1.84 16.90 18.14
N GLY A 189 1.15 15.86 18.57
CA GLY A 189 -0.23 15.92 19.08
C GLY A 189 -1.29 16.21 18.02
N LYS A 190 -0.99 16.06 16.72
CA LYS A 190 -1.91 16.43 15.62
C LYS A 190 -2.90 15.35 15.22
N THR A 191 -2.76 14.16 15.79
CA THR A 191 -3.63 13.00 15.53
C THR A 191 -4.67 12.79 16.63
N ALA A 192 -4.66 13.60 17.68
CA ALA A 192 -5.59 13.51 18.79
C ALA A 192 -7.01 13.92 18.36
N MET A 193 -7.99 13.04 18.64
CA MET A 193 -9.41 13.28 18.38
C MET A 193 -9.98 14.34 19.33
N PRO A 194 -10.53 15.46 18.84
CA PRO A 194 -11.28 16.39 19.67
C PRO A 194 -12.64 15.83 20.09
N ASP A 195 -13.08 16.14 21.31
CA ASP A 195 -14.35 15.64 21.88
C ASP A 195 -15.58 15.96 21.02
N PHE A 196 -15.60 17.11 20.34
CA PHE A 196 -16.73 17.50 19.48
C PHE A 196 -16.80 16.69 18.18
N LEU A 197 -15.67 16.13 17.74
CA LEU A 197 -15.60 15.34 16.51
C LEU A 197 -16.01 13.90 16.75
N ALA A 198 -15.65 13.34 17.92
CA ALA A 198 -15.98 11.95 18.29
C ALA A 198 -17.44 11.52 18.00
N PRO A 199 -18.49 12.25 18.42
CA PRO A 199 -19.87 11.85 18.15
C PRO A 199 -20.28 11.96 16.67
N GLN A 200 -19.55 12.72 15.85
CA GLN A 200 -19.85 12.87 14.42
C GLN A 200 -19.30 11.71 13.57
N VAL A 201 -18.37 10.93 14.13
CA VAL A 201 -17.70 9.81 13.44
C VAL A 201 -17.84 8.48 14.19
N GLU A 202 -18.68 8.44 15.22
CA GLU A 202 -18.91 7.25 16.02
C GLU A 202 -19.47 6.10 15.15
N GLY A 203 -18.82 4.94 15.23
CA GLY A 203 -19.19 3.75 14.46
C GLY A 203 -18.82 3.82 12.96
N LEU A 204 -18.15 4.88 12.51
CA LEU A 204 -17.66 5.02 11.14
C LEU A 204 -16.16 4.73 11.06
N GLU A 205 -15.77 4.05 10.00
CA GLU A 205 -14.38 3.86 9.66
C GLU A 205 -13.82 5.09 8.92
N PRO A 206 -12.50 5.33 8.90
CA PRO A 206 -11.94 6.53 8.26
C PRO A 206 -12.38 6.73 6.81
N TRP A 207 -12.54 5.68 6.00
CA TRP A 207 -13.03 5.83 4.61
C TRP A 207 -14.51 6.23 4.50
N GLU A 208 -15.25 6.24 5.61
CA GLU A 208 -16.67 6.61 5.71
C GLU A 208 -16.89 7.94 6.43
N TRP A 209 -15.84 8.52 7.03
CA TRP A 209 -15.97 9.80 7.72
C TRP A 209 -16.35 10.93 6.74
N PRO A 210 -17.19 11.88 7.19
CA PRO A 210 -17.59 13.03 6.38
C PRO A 210 -16.39 13.83 5.86
N GLU A 211 -16.60 14.54 4.76
CA GLU A 211 -15.61 15.49 4.29
C GLU A 211 -15.48 16.67 5.26
N PHE A 212 -14.32 17.32 5.28
CA PHE A 212 -14.06 18.40 6.25
C PHE A 212 -15.11 19.51 6.22
N ASP A 213 -15.61 19.83 5.01
CA ASP A 213 -16.58 20.90 4.79
C ASP A 213 -18.01 20.51 5.21
N GLU A 214 -18.23 19.25 5.60
CA GLU A 214 -19.50 18.70 6.08
C GLU A 214 -19.56 18.60 7.62
N LEU A 215 -18.45 18.86 8.31
CA LEU A 215 -18.35 18.79 9.76
C LEU A 215 -19.13 19.92 10.43
N ASP A 216 -19.86 19.59 11.49
CA ASP A 216 -20.42 20.59 12.40
C ASP A 216 -19.33 21.01 13.40
N ILE A 217 -18.59 22.06 13.07
CA ILE A 217 -17.51 22.59 13.91
C ILE A 217 -18.09 23.73 14.79
N PRO A 218 -18.16 23.56 16.13
CA PRO A 218 -18.69 24.58 17.01
C PRO A 218 -17.93 25.90 16.86
N HIS A 219 -18.63 27.04 16.85
CA HIS A 219 -18.04 28.37 16.63
C HIS A 219 -16.88 28.74 17.55
N VAL A 220 -16.79 28.14 18.75
CA VAL A 220 -15.74 28.38 19.75
C VAL A 220 -14.53 27.45 19.60
N MET A 221 -14.63 26.42 18.77
CA MET A 221 -13.58 25.45 18.50
C MET A 221 -12.84 25.80 17.21
N SER A 222 -11.58 25.36 17.11
CA SER A 222 -10.80 25.48 15.87
C SER A 222 -10.26 24.12 15.47
N LEU A 223 -10.64 23.66 14.28
CA LEU A 223 -10.07 22.49 13.62
C LEU A 223 -9.79 22.85 12.17
N GLY A 224 -8.54 22.68 11.73
CA GLY A 224 -8.16 22.91 10.34
C GLY A 224 -8.20 21.61 9.52
N LYS A 225 -8.48 21.72 8.22
CA LYS A 225 -8.52 20.58 7.26
C LYS A 225 -7.29 19.68 7.34
N LYS A 226 -6.10 20.26 7.50
CA LYS A 226 -4.84 19.50 7.63
C LYS A 226 -4.80 18.65 8.91
N THR A 227 -5.25 19.20 10.04
CA THR A 227 -5.31 18.48 11.32
C THR A 227 -6.37 17.39 11.27
N TYR A 228 -7.55 17.69 10.72
CA TYR A 228 -8.61 16.70 10.51
C TYR A 228 -8.10 15.48 9.73
N ASN A 229 -7.39 15.71 8.62
CA ASN A 229 -6.82 14.61 7.84
C ASN A 229 -5.79 13.79 8.62
N TRP A 230 -5.02 14.38 9.54
CA TRP A 230 -4.10 13.63 10.40
C TRP A 230 -4.82 12.78 11.43
N ILE A 231 -5.89 13.29 12.02
CA ILE A 231 -6.75 12.52 12.93
C ILE A 231 -7.34 11.31 12.19
N LYS A 232 -7.89 11.54 10.99
CA LYS A 232 -8.46 10.49 10.12
C LYS A 232 -7.44 9.41 9.74
N ARG A 233 -6.17 9.78 9.55
CA ARG A 233 -5.07 8.85 9.22
C ARG A 233 -4.57 8.01 10.39
N ASN A 234 -4.93 8.36 11.63
CA ASN A 234 -4.49 7.62 12.80
C ASN A 234 -5.27 6.31 12.96
N HIS A 235 -5.07 5.39 12.00
CA HIS A 235 -5.81 4.16 11.85
C HIS A 235 -4.87 2.96 11.81
N LYS A 236 -5.25 1.88 12.51
CA LYS A 236 -4.46 0.65 12.64
C LYS A 236 -3.97 0.10 11.31
N LEU A 237 -4.85 -0.02 10.31
CA LEU A 237 -4.48 -0.61 9.02
C LEU A 237 -3.45 0.24 8.26
N LEU A 238 -3.53 1.57 8.35
CA LEU A 238 -2.56 2.43 7.69
C LEU A 238 -1.17 2.30 8.34
N ILE A 239 -1.12 2.16 9.67
CA ILE A 239 0.11 1.94 10.44
C ILE A 239 0.73 0.58 10.09
N ILE A 240 -0.07 -0.50 10.05
CA ILE A 240 0.42 -1.84 9.70
C ILE A 240 0.94 -1.87 8.26
N LYS A 241 0.21 -1.26 7.31
CA LYS A 241 0.67 -1.16 5.92
C LYS A 241 2.01 -0.42 5.84
N GLN A 242 2.16 0.70 6.56
CA GLN A 242 3.39 1.47 6.59
C GLN A 242 4.56 0.66 7.16
N LYS A 243 4.32 -0.09 8.23
CA LYS A 243 5.33 -1.01 8.79
C LYS A 243 5.73 -2.09 7.78
N CYS A 244 4.78 -2.65 7.04
CA CYS A 244 5.10 -3.63 5.99
C CYS A 244 5.84 -3.00 4.81
N ASP A 245 5.59 -1.73 4.49
CA ASP A 245 6.34 -0.99 3.47
C ASP A 245 7.79 -0.70 3.91
N GLU A 246 8.00 -0.35 5.18
CA GLU A 246 9.34 -0.13 5.75
C GLU A 246 10.13 -1.43 5.86
N ASP A 247 9.52 -2.46 6.43
CA ASP A 247 10.10 -3.80 6.58
C ASP A 247 10.15 -4.56 5.23
N GLY A 248 9.43 -4.09 4.22
CA GLY A 248 9.39 -4.65 2.88
C GLY A 248 10.43 -4.07 1.93
N ARG A 249 11.29 -3.16 2.41
CA ARG A 249 12.39 -2.60 1.63
C ARG A 249 13.67 -3.39 1.88
N ILE A 250 14.46 -3.56 0.83
CA ILE A 250 15.86 -3.92 1.00
C ILE A 250 16.58 -2.58 1.20
N SER A 251 17.07 -2.29 2.40
CA SER A 251 18.04 -1.21 2.60
C SER A 251 19.24 -1.82 3.30
N ASP A 252 20.34 -2.05 2.57
CA ASP A 252 21.60 -2.63 3.06
C ASP A 252 21.42 -3.68 4.20
N LEU A 253 20.98 -4.89 3.84
CA LEU A 253 20.83 -6.10 4.69
C LEU A 253 21.24 -5.97 6.18
N SER A 254 20.26 -5.80 7.06
CA SER A 254 19.95 -6.77 8.13
C SER A 254 18.60 -6.42 8.75
N PHE A 255 17.60 -7.28 8.60
CA PHE A 255 16.43 -7.27 9.47
C PHE A 255 16.89 -7.72 10.85
N SER A 256 17.27 -6.76 11.70
CA SER A 256 17.40 -7.03 13.12
C SER A 256 16.00 -7.19 13.70
N LEU A 257 15.75 -8.37 14.28
CA LEU A 257 14.58 -8.71 15.08
C LEU A 257 14.49 -7.83 16.33
#